data_AF-A0A6A4ISN4-F1
#
_entry.id   AF-A0A6A4ISN4-F1
#
_cell.length_a   1.000
_cell.length_b   1.000
_cell.length_c   1.000
_cell.angle_alpha   90.00
_cell.angle_beta   90.00
_cell.angle_gamma   90.00
#
_symmetry.space_group_name_H-M   'P 1'
#
loop_
_entity.id
_entity.type
_entity.pdbx_description
1 polymer ?
#
loop_
_entity_poly.entity_id
_entity_poly.type
_entity_poly.pdbx_seq_one_letter_code
_entity_poly.pdbx_strand_id
1 'polypeptide(L)'
;MPELLTQDQIDQFHRNGYLVLPAFLSAEETNSLLQRSKQLLSDFPIESHPRTKFITDDDNHVGDDYFLTSGDKIRFFLEEDAVDKDGNLNREKEKAVNKIGHALHELDPLFRKVTLQNEKVQAVARDLAMHVDPVALQSMVICKQPEIGGEVGEHNDSTFLYTDPPSALGFWFALEKCTPLNGALSFLPGSHLTTPITKRFIRLPEGGTGFEKLVSPEVEAEAVASGKGKYVLEACSPGDLVLIHGAVLHKSEKNTSSHTRFAYTFHMIESPPRASYDAKNWLQPSPSMPFSHVLSEPSLKLINPALA
;
A
#
# COMPACT_ATOMS: atom_id res chain seq x y z
N MET A 1 -1.93 26.50 6.62
CA MET A 1 -3.24 25.95 6.20
C MET A 1 -4.02 25.59 7.45
N PRO A 2 -5.36 25.77 7.50
CA PRO A 2 -6.16 25.27 8.62
C PRO A 2 -5.99 23.75 8.74
N GLU A 3 -6.10 23.23 9.97
CA GLU A 3 -6.09 21.78 10.24
C GLU A 3 -7.29 21.13 9.52
N LEU A 4 -7.02 20.05 8.78
CA LEU A 4 -8.02 19.27 8.07
C LEU A 4 -8.63 18.21 8.98
N LEU A 5 -7.81 17.54 9.78
CA LEU A 5 -8.27 16.54 10.74
C LEU A 5 -8.68 17.20 12.05
N THR A 6 -9.78 16.72 12.64
CA THR A 6 -10.13 17.08 14.01
C THR A 6 -9.25 16.33 15.01
N GLN A 7 -9.14 16.84 16.24
CA GLN A 7 -8.43 16.13 17.30
C GLN A 7 -9.01 14.72 17.55
N ASP A 8 -10.35 14.56 17.48
CA ASP A 8 -11.00 13.25 17.62
C ASP A 8 -10.57 12.25 16.54
N GLN A 9 -10.39 12.72 15.30
CA GLN A 9 -9.91 11.92 14.18
C GLN A 9 -8.44 11.53 14.35
N ILE A 10 -7.60 12.47 14.80
CA ILE A 10 -6.19 12.21 15.13
C ILE A 10 -6.11 11.16 16.24
N ASP A 11 -6.85 11.34 17.33
CA ASP A 11 -6.87 10.40 18.44
C ASP A 11 -7.43 9.03 18.02
N GLN A 12 -8.42 9.00 17.12
CA GLN A 12 -8.94 7.74 16.57
C GLN A 12 -7.87 7.00 15.77
N PHE A 13 -7.14 7.70 14.91
CA PHE A 13 -6.04 7.11 14.15
C PHE A 13 -4.98 6.52 15.09
N HIS A 14 -4.54 7.26 16.11
CA HIS A 14 -3.53 6.77 17.05
C HIS A 14 -4.02 5.62 17.93
N ARG A 15 -5.31 5.58 18.28
CA ARG A 15 -5.90 4.44 19.01
C ARG A 15 -6.06 3.20 18.15
N ASN A 16 -6.47 3.35 16.91
CA ASN A 16 -6.90 2.23 16.07
C ASN A 16 -5.82 1.75 15.08
N GLY A 17 -4.87 2.62 14.72
CA GLY A 17 -3.88 2.35 13.67
C GLY A 17 -4.42 2.59 12.26
N TYR A 18 -5.66 3.04 12.13
CA TYR A 18 -6.26 3.41 10.85
C TYR A 18 -7.39 4.42 11.04
N LEU A 19 -7.75 5.13 9.97
CA LEU A 19 -8.83 6.11 9.96
C LEU A 19 -9.50 6.18 8.59
N VAL A 20 -10.83 6.20 8.55
CA VAL A 20 -11.60 6.43 7.31
C VAL A 20 -12.04 7.89 7.25
N LEU A 21 -11.75 8.54 6.12
CA LEU A 21 -12.11 9.91 5.79
C LEU A 21 -13.08 9.89 4.60
N PRO A 22 -14.39 10.05 4.84
CA PRO A 22 -15.38 10.00 3.79
C PRO A 22 -15.24 11.16 2.79
N ALA A 23 -15.53 10.88 1.51
CA ALA A 23 -15.54 11.88 0.43
C ALA A 23 -14.25 12.73 0.37
N PHE A 24 -13.10 12.11 0.65
CA PHE A 24 -11.82 12.80 0.65
C PHE A 24 -11.45 13.29 -0.74
N LEU A 25 -11.56 12.46 -1.77
CA LEU A 25 -11.45 12.88 -3.17
C LEU A 25 -12.81 13.31 -3.70
N SER A 26 -12.81 14.30 -4.59
CA SER A 26 -14.00 14.67 -5.35
C SER A 26 -14.41 13.53 -6.30
N ALA A 27 -15.66 13.54 -6.74
CA ALA A 27 -16.15 12.59 -7.74
C ALA A 27 -15.37 12.69 -9.06
N GLU A 28 -14.93 13.89 -9.45
CA GLU A 28 -14.13 14.11 -10.65
C GLU A 28 -12.73 13.51 -10.52
N GLU A 29 -12.02 13.77 -9.42
CA GLU A 29 -10.70 13.17 -9.15
C GLU A 29 -10.80 11.64 -9.14
N THR A 30 -11.79 11.11 -8.41
CA THR A 30 -12.01 9.66 -8.28
C THR A 30 -12.28 9.00 -9.63
N ASN A 31 -13.20 9.55 -10.43
CA ASN A 31 -13.49 9.02 -11.76
C ASN A 31 -12.30 9.16 -12.71
N SER A 32 -11.53 10.26 -12.63
CA SER A 32 -10.36 10.45 -13.49
C SER A 32 -9.29 9.39 -13.24
N LEU A 33 -9.01 9.08 -11.96
CA LEU A 33 -8.11 7.99 -11.60
C LEU A 33 -8.64 6.61 -12.02
N LEU A 34 -9.95 6.36 -11.87
CA LEU A 34 -10.56 5.11 -12.29
C LEU A 34 -10.48 4.89 -13.80
N GLN A 35 -10.85 5.91 -14.58
CA GLN A 35 -10.77 5.84 -16.04
C GLN A 35 -9.32 5.69 -16.51
N ARG A 36 -8.39 6.42 -15.88
CA ARG A 36 -6.96 6.27 -16.19
C ARG A 36 -6.45 4.87 -15.88
N SER A 37 -6.87 4.28 -14.76
CA SER A 37 -6.55 2.90 -14.40
C SER A 37 -7.03 1.91 -15.47
N LYS A 38 -8.28 2.06 -15.94
CA LYS A 38 -8.86 1.22 -16.99
C LYS A 38 -8.14 1.42 -18.34
N GLN A 39 -7.74 2.65 -18.66
CA GLN A 39 -6.94 2.95 -19.84
C GLN A 39 -5.55 2.27 -19.78
N LEU A 40 -4.87 2.33 -18.63
CA LEU A 40 -3.58 1.64 -18.44
C LEU A 40 -3.71 0.12 -18.67
N LEU A 41 -4.81 -0.48 -18.22
CA LEU A 41 -5.10 -1.90 -18.47
C LEU A 41 -5.36 -2.20 -19.95
N SER A 42 -6.03 -1.30 -20.67
CA SER A 42 -6.22 -1.44 -22.12
C SER A 42 -4.90 -1.31 -22.88
N ASP A 43 -4.01 -0.41 -22.45
CA ASP A 43 -2.82 -0.03 -23.22
C ASP A 43 -1.63 -0.97 -22.98
N PHE A 44 -1.61 -1.75 -21.90
CA PHE A 44 -0.40 -2.51 -21.57
C PHE A 44 -0.12 -3.64 -22.58
N PRO A 45 1.14 -3.82 -22.98
CA PRO A 45 1.51 -4.75 -24.04
C PRO A 45 1.68 -6.18 -23.48
N ILE A 46 0.59 -6.93 -23.40
CA ILE A 46 0.58 -8.32 -22.89
C ILE A 46 1.55 -9.24 -23.64
N GLU A 47 1.77 -9.02 -24.93
CA GLU A 47 2.68 -9.85 -25.75
C GLU A 47 4.15 -9.76 -25.31
N SER A 48 4.56 -8.59 -24.79
CA SER A 48 5.91 -8.37 -24.25
C SER A 48 5.98 -8.56 -22.73
N HIS A 49 4.85 -8.88 -22.10
CA HIS A 49 4.75 -8.99 -20.65
C HIS A 49 5.27 -10.37 -20.19
N PRO A 50 6.11 -10.45 -19.14
CA PRO A 50 6.67 -11.72 -18.65
C PRO A 50 5.64 -12.63 -17.94
N ARG A 51 4.37 -12.19 -17.87
CA ARG A 51 3.27 -12.86 -17.16
C ARG A 51 3.54 -13.10 -15.67
N THR A 52 4.34 -12.22 -15.06
CA THR A 52 4.60 -12.19 -13.62
C THR A 52 3.29 -12.17 -12.83
N LYS A 53 3.16 -13.12 -11.90
CA LYS A 53 2.01 -13.26 -10.99
C LYS A 53 2.28 -12.52 -9.68
N PHE A 54 1.23 -12.02 -9.04
CA PHE A 54 1.30 -11.56 -7.65
C PHE A 54 1.06 -12.76 -6.72
N ILE A 55 2.02 -13.07 -5.84
CA ILE A 55 1.97 -14.16 -4.87
C ILE A 55 2.24 -13.55 -3.49
N THR A 56 1.46 -13.94 -2.48
CA THR A 56 1.59 -13.46 -1.09
C THR A 56 2.14 -14.50 -0.11
N ASP A 57 2.37 -15.74 -0.55
CA ASP A 57 2.72 -16.86 0.33
C ASP A 57 4.20 -16.86 0.74
N ASP A 58 4.44 -16.92 2.05
CA ASP A 58 5.76 -16.83 2.70
C ASP A 58 6.81 -17.84 2.16
N ASP A 59 6.38 -18.97 1.58
CA ASP A 59 7.23 -20.14 1.37
C ASP A 59 8.01 -20.21 0.03
N ASN A 60 7.86 -19.28 -0.93
CA ASN A 60 8.66 -19.29 -2.17
C ASN A 60 8.70 -17.93 -2.91
N HIS A 61 9.15 -16.86 -2.24
CA HIS A 61 9.27 -15.55 -2.88
C HIS A 61 10.52 -15.42 -3.75
N VAL A 62 10.51 -15.98 -4.96
CA VAL A 62 11.38 -15.50 -6.05
C VAL A 62 10.65 -14.37 -6.75
N GLY A 63 10.73 -13.14 -6.22
CA GLY A 63 10.37 -11.97 -6.99
C GLY A 63 11.24 -11.94 -8.24
N ASP A 64 10.66 -12.12 -9.42
CA ASP A 64 11.41 -12.05 -10.66
C ASP A 64 11.95 -10.63 -10.89
N ASP A 65 12.90 -10.48 -11.82
CA ASP A 65 13.49 -9.18 -12.14
C ASP A 65 12.43 -8.12 -12.51
N TYR A 66 11.28 -8.55 -13.02
CA TYR A 66 10.17 -7.67 -13.37
C TYR A 66 9.47 -7.10 -12.14
N PHE A 67 9.38 -7.83 -11.04
CA PHE A 67 8.95 -7.26 -9.76
C PHE A 67 10.04 -6.38 -9.15
N LEU A 68 11.26 -6.91 -9.01
CA LEU A 68 12.33 -6.21 -8.31
C LEU A 68 12.75 -4.88 -8.96
N THR A 69 12.63 -4.75 -10.28
CA THR A 69 13.00 -3.49 -10.98
C THR A 69 11.79 -2.60 -11.28
N SER A 70 10.67 -2.79 -10.58
CA SER A 70 9.41 -2.05 -10.82
C SER A 70 9.24 -0.76 -10.02
N GLY A 71 10.13 -0.50 -9.04
CA GLY A 71 10.03 0.61 -8.10
C GLY A 71 9.95 2.00 -8.76
N ASP A 72 10.50 2.14 -9.96
CA ASP A 72 10.54 3.37 -10.76
C ASP A 72 9.86 3.18 -12.13
N LYS A 73 8.84 2.31 -12.20
CA LYS A 73 8.08 1.97 -13.41
C LYS A 73 6.57 1.90 -13.13
N ILE A 74 5.79 1.93 -14.21
CA ILE A 74 4.39 1.48 -14.23
C ILE A 74 4.38 0.10 -14.89
N ARG A 75 4.21 -0.94 -14.08
CA ARG A 75 4.19 -2.36 -14.44
C ARG A 75 2.91 -3.02 -13.95
N PHE A 76 2.61 -4.20 -14.50
CA PHE A 76 1.35 -4.90 -14.32
C PHE A 76 1.63 -6.26 -13.69
N PHE A 77 0.85 -6.64 -12.69
CA PHE A 77 1.04 -7.90 -11.98
C PHE A 77 -0.27 -8.68 -12.07
N LEU A 78 -0.19 -9.91 -12.60
CA LEU A 78 -1.37 -10.71 -12.90
C LEU A 78 -1.90 -11.41 -11.63
N GLU A 79 -3.21 -11.62 -11.60
CA GLU A 79 -3.85 -12.56 -10.66
C GLU A 79 -3.33 -13.97 -10.95
N GLU A 80 -3.09 -14.75 -9.90
CA GLU A 80 -2.65 -16.14 -10.04
C GLU A 80 -3.68 -16.97 -10.82
N ASP A 81 -4.96 -16.84 -10.47
CA ASP A 81 -6.10 -17.52 -11.10
C ASP A 81 -6.37 -17.06 -12.55
N ALA A 82 -5.66 -16.07 -13.08
CA ALA A 82 -5.80 -15.59 -14.46
C ALA A 82 -4.84 -16.27 -15.45
N VAL A 83 -3.83 -17.01 -14.95
CA VAL A 83 -2.81 -17.68 -15.75
C VAL A 83 -2.94 -19.19 -15.57
N ASP A 84 -3.09 -19.93 -16.67
CA ASP A 84 -3.17 -21.39 -16.62
C ASP A 84 -1.80 -22.06 -16.41
N LYS A 85 -1.81 -23.38 -16.26
CA LYS A 85 -0.60 -24.20 -16.07
C LYS A 85 0.42 -24.11 -17.21
N ASP A 86 -0.02 -23.72 -18.41
CA ASP A 86 0.79 -23.58 -19.60
C ASP A 86 1.29 -22.13 -19.78
N GLY A 87 0.96 -21.25 -18.82
CA GLY A 87 1.35 -19.85 -18.81
C GLY A 87 0.48 -18.94 -19.68
N ASN A 88 -0.68 -19.40 -20.16
CA ASN A 88 -1.58 -18.60 -20.97
C ASN A 88 -2.64 -17.89 -20.13
N LEU A 89 -3.14 -16.76 -20.63
CA LEU A 89 -4.28 -16.09 -19.99
C LEU A 89 -5.56 -16.89 -20.25
N ASN A 90 -6.33 -17.14 -19.19
CA ASN A 90 -7.66 -17.76 -19.30
C ASN A 90 -8.81 -16.75 -19.45
N ARG A 91 -8.47 -15.46 -19.58
CA ARG A 91 -9.40 -14.32 -19.68
C ARG A 91 -8.76 -13.15 -20.40
N GLU A 92 -9.55 -12.13 -20.72
CA GLU A 92 -9.06 -10.86 -21.26
C GLU A 92 -8.01 -10.23 -20.35
N LYS A 93 -6.97 -9.63 -20.94
CA LYS A 93 -5.81 -9.10 -20.20
C LYS A 93 -6.20 -8.03 -19.18
N GLU A 94 -7.21 -7.22 -19.48
CA GLU A 94 -7.75 -6.17 -18.63
C GLU A 94 -8.40 -6.73 -17.37
N LYS A 95 -8.87 -7.99 -17.44
CA LYS A 95 -9.50 -8.74 -16.36
C LYS A 95 -8.53 -9.68 -15.64
N ALA A 96 -7.26 -9.73 -16.07
CA ALA A 96 -6.24 -10.61 -15.53
C ALA A 96 -5.30 -9.89 -14.54
N VAL A 97 -5.27 -8.57 -14.53
CA VAL A 97 -4.34 -7.79 -13.68
C VAL A 97 -4.87 -7.68 -12.25
N ASN A 98 -4.05 -8.09 -11.28
CA ASN A 98 -4.27 -7.89 -9.85
C ASN A 98 -3.97 -6.44 -9.45
N LYS A 99 -2.78 -5.95 -9.84
CA LYS A 99 -2.33 -4.59 -9.52
C LYS A 99 -1.44 -3.97 -10.59
N ILE A 100 -1.37 -2.64 -10.57
CA ILE A 100 -0.44 -1.81 -11.34
C ILE A 100 0.51 -1.13 -10.34
N GLY A 101 1.82 -1.13 -10.56
CA GLY A 101 2.80 -0.53 -9.65
C GLY A 101 4.21 -0.38 -10.24
N HIS A 102 5.16 0.26 -9.56
CA HIS A 102 5.05 0.87 -8.23
C HIS A 102 5.26 2.40 -8.24
N ALA A 103 5.36 3.04 -9.42
CA ALA A 103 5.69 4.47 -9.56
C ALA A 103 4.61 5.32 -10.28
N LEU A 104 3.32 4.97 -10.15
CA LEU A 104 2.24 5.81 -10.74
C LEU A 104 2.30 7.26 -10.24
N HIS A 105 2.57 7.48 -8.95
CA HIS A 105 2.70 8.81 -8.35
C HIS A 105 3.83 9.66 -8.96
N GLU A 106 4.85 9.05 -9.54
CA GLU A 106 5.95 9.75 -10.21
C GLU A 106 5.65 9.96 -11.69
N LEU A 107 5.18 8.90 -12.36
CA LEU A 107 5.18 8.79 -13.82
C LEU A 107 3.86 9.18 -14.48
N ASP A 108 2.75 9.15 -13.77
CA ASP A 108 1.45 9.51 -14.33
C ASP A 108 0.91 10.82 -13.73
N PRO A 109 0.59 11.84 -14.56
CA PRO A 109 0.19 13.15 -14.08
C PRO A 109 -1.04 13.15 -13.14
N LEU A 110 -2.00 12.25 -13.34
CA LEU A 110 -3.22 12.23 -12.54
C LEU A 110 -2.95 11.67 -11.14
N PHE A 111 -2.19 10.58 -11.06
CA PHE A 111 -1.78 9.99 -9.78
C PHE A 111 -0.77 10.89 -9.04
N ARG A 112 0.13 11.55 -9.78
CA ARG A 112 1.04 12.58 -9.23
C ARG A 112 0.27 13.73 -8.60
N LYS A 113 -0.75 14.24 -9.30
CA LYS A 113 -1.58 15.35 -8.81
C LYS A 113 -2.22 15.01 -7.46
N VAL A 114 -2.76 13.80 -7.31
CA VAL A 114 -3.39 13.37 -6.05
C VAL A 114 -2.34 13.12 -4.95
N THR A 115 -1.16 12.62 -5.28
CA THR A 115 -0.18 12.16 -4.28
C THR A 115 0.74 13.29 -3.80
N LEU A 116 1.34 14.02 -4.74
CA LEU A 116 2.43 14.96 -4.46
C LEU A 116 2.00 16.43 -4.53
N GLN A 117 0.82 16.71 -5.09
CA GLN A 117 0.34 18.08 -5.34
C GLN A 117 -0.99 18.39 -4.66
N ASN A 118 -1.59 17.43 -3.95
CA ASN A 118 -2.88 17.63 -3.29
C ASN A 118 -2.69 18.22 -1.89
N GLU A 119 -3.16 19.45 -1.70
CA GLU A 119 -3.05 20.15 -0.42
C GLU A 119 -3.74 19.40 0.74
N LYS A 120 -4.81 18.64 0.48
CA LYS A 120 -5.48 17.83 1.51
C LYS A 120 -4.58 16.67 1.97
N VAL A 121 -3.86 16.02 1.07
CA VAL A 121 -2.90 14.95 1.43
C VAL A 121 -1.77 15.53 2.28
N GLN A 122 -1.24 16.69 1.89
CA GLN A 122 -0.22 17.38 2.67
C GLN A 122 -0.74 17.86 4.02
N ALA A 123 -2.01 18.29 4.11
CA ALA A 123 -2.64 18.66 5.38
C ALA A 123 -2.78 17.45 6.31
N VAL A 124 -3.27 16.31 5.82
CA VAL A 124 -3.33 15.05 6.60
C VAL A 124 -1.95 14.67 7.14
N ALA A 125 -0.93 14.68 6.29
CA ALA A 125 0.44 14.35 6.71
C ALA A 125 0.95 15.28 7.83
N ARG A 126 0.63 16.58 7.77
CA ARG A 126 0.98 17.56 8.82
C ARG A 126 0.15 17.37 10.09
N ASP A 127 -1.13 17.07 9.96
CA ASP A 127 -2.06 16.95 11.10
C ASP A 127 -1.79 15.69 11.93
N LEU A 128 -1.48 14.57 11.28
CA LEU A 128 -1.08 13.33 11.96
C LEU A 128 0.27 13.46 12.68
N ALA A 129 1.14 14.38 12.23
CA ALA A 129 2.45 14.66 12.82
C ALA A 129 3.30 13.40 13.09
N MET A 130 3.15 12.35 12.27
CA MET A 130 4.00 11.15 12.30
C MET A 130 5.36 11.38 11.65
N HIS A 131 5.42 12.32 10.69
CA HIS A 131 6.59 12.60 9.88
C HIS A 131 6.96 14.08 9.94
N VAL A 132 8.26 14.37 9.87
CA VAL A 132 8.82 15.69 9.64
C VAL A 132 8.98 15.91 8.15
N ASP A 133 9.62 15.00 7.43
CA ASP A 133 9.89 15.18 6.00
C ASP A 133 9.58 13.90 5.22
N PRO A 134 8.27 13.59 5.06
CA PRO A 134 7.86 12.35 4.43
C PRO A 134 8.13 12.34 2.93
N VAL A 135 8.61 11.20 2.44
CA VAL A 135 8.81 10.93 1.01
C VAL A 135 7.86 9.84 0.53
N ALA A 136 7.35 9.98 -0.70
CA ALA A 136 6.50 8.98 -1.34
C ALA A 136 7.36 7.78 -1.78
N LEU A 137 7.09 6.63 -1.19
CA LEU A 137 7.88 5.42 -1.36
C LEU A 137 7.41 4.59 -2.56
N GLN A 138 6.11 4.37 -2.65
CA GLN A 138 5.49 3.58 -3.70
C GLN A 138 4.04 4.00 -3.91
N SER A 139 3.49 3.64 -5.06
CA SER A 139 2.07 3.76 -5.36
C SER A 139 1.58 2.61 -6.22
N MET A 140 0.35 2.16 -5.98
CA MET A 140 -0.27 1.06 -6.70
C MET A 140 -1.73 1.37 -7.04
N VAL A 141 -2.22 0.76 -8.10
CA VAL A 141 -3.66 0.54 -8.31
C VAL A 141 -3.95 -0.93 -8.04
N ILE A 142 -4.91 -1.22 -7.17
CA ILE A 142 -5.37 -2.58 -6.86
C ILE A 142 -6.72 -2.77 -7.56
N CYS A 143 -6.82 -3.74 -8.47
CA CYS A 143 -8.01 -3.93 -9.30
C CYS A 143 -9.10 -4.75 -8.59
N LYS A 144 -8.71 -5.78 -7.82
CA LYS A 144 -9.61 -6.83 -7.27
C LYS A 144 -10.63 -7.25 -8.33
N GLN A 145 -10.16 -8.00 -9.31
CA GLN A 145 -10.98 -8.43 -10.44
C GLN A 145 -12.22 -9.22 -9.97
N PRO A 146 -13.34 -9.20 -10.70
CA PRO A 146 -14.53 -9.97 -10.33
C PRO A 146 -14.18 -11.46 -10.25
N GLU A 147 -14.73 -12.13 -9.24
CA GLU A 147 -14.64 -13.59 -9.00
C GLU A 147 -13.24 -14.14 -8.65
N ILE A 148 -12.18 -13.56 -9.19
CA ILE A 148 -10.79 -14.01 -9.03
C ILE A 148 -9.92 -13.07 -8.21
N GLY A 149 -10.42 -11.88 -7.86
CA GLY A 149 -9.63 -10.87 -7.17
C GLY A 149 -9.03 -11.44 -5.89
N GLY A 150 -7.73 -11.75 -5.91
CA GLY A 150 -7.08 -12.61 -4.92
C GLY A 150 -7.19 -12.05 -3.51
N GLU A 151 -7.28 -12.92 -2.50
CA GLU A 151 -7.19 -12.49 -1.11
C GLU A 151 -5.82 -11.84 -0.83
N VAL A 152 -5.79 -10.94 0.14
CA VAL A 152 -4.55 -10.44 0.71
C VAL A 152 -4.56 -10.87 2.16
N GLY A 153 -3.67 -11.81 2.48
CA GLY A 153 -3.50 -12.34 3.83
C GLY A 153 -3.24 -11.24 4.87
N GLU A 154 -3.38 -11.61 6.13
CA GLU A 154 -3.08 -10.73 7.25
C GLU A 154 -1.61 -10.30 7.22
N HIS A 155 -1.36 -8.99 7.23
CA HIS A 155 -0.03 -8.42 7.24
C HIS A 155 -0.02 -7.00 7.84
N ASN A 156 1.19 -6.47 8.03
CA ASN A 156 1.44 -5.04 8.23
C ASN A 156 2.37 -4.52 7.12
N ASP A 157 2.18 -3.28 6.70
CA ASP A 157 2.93 -2.71 5.57
C ASP A 157 4.42 -2.52 5.89
N SER A 158 4.76 -2.26 7.15
CA SER A 158 6.15 -2.02 7.57
C SER A 158 7.03 -3.27 7.50
N THR A 159 6.43 -4.46 7.38
CA THR A 159 7.17 -5.68 6.98
C THR A 159 7.77 -5.52 5.58
N PHE A 160 7.06 -4.91 4.64
CA PHE A 160 7.48 -4.78 3.24
C PHE A 160 8.15 -3.43 2.94
N LEU A 161 7.82 -2.40 3.73
CA LEU A 161 8.23 -1.01 3.54
C LEU A 161 9.03 -0.53 4.75
N TYR A 162 10.02 -1.34 5.13
CA TYR A 162 10.71 -1.19 6.40
C TYR A 162 11.59 0.06 6.45
N THR A 163 11.55 0.72 7.60
CA THR A 163 12.47 1.79 8.02
C THR A 163 12.86 1.52 9.48
N ASP A 164 13.98 2.09 9.93
CA ASP A 164 14.39 2.03 11.34
C ASP A 164 14.52 3.44 11.94
N PRO A 165 13.62 3.84 12.86
CA PRO A 165 12.41 3.12 13.28
C PRO A 165 11.35 3.02 12.16
N PRO A 166 10.37 2.09 12.25
CA PRO A 166 9.31 1.93 11.27
C PRO A 166 8.46 3.20 11.13
N SER A 167 8.24 3.65 9.90
CA SER A 167 7.57 4.93 9.63
C SER A 167 6.57 4.87 8.48
N ALA A 168 6.23 3.69 7.95
CA ALA A 168 5.31 3.60 6.82
C ALA A 168 3.91 4.12 7.18
N LEU A 169 3.31 4.91 6.28
CA LEU A 169 1.93 5.36 6.35
C LEU A 169 1.29 5.20 4.96
N GLY A 170 0.25 4.37 4.90
CA GLY A 170 -0.53 4.11 3.70
C GLY A 170 -1.70 5.08 3.55
N PHE A 171 -1.86 5.60 2.35
CA PHE A 171 -3.07 6.26 1.89
C PHE A 171 -3.76 5.33 0.90
N TRP A 172 -4.99 4.94 1.20
CA TRP A 172 -5.77 4.04 0.35
C TRP A 172 -7.07 4.73 -0.06
N PHE A 173 -7.22 5.03 -1.34
CA PHE A 173 -8.36 5.72 -1.92
C PHE A 173 -9.28 4.73 -2.62
N ALA A 174 -10.53 4.64 -2.19
CA ALA A 174 -11.55 3.87 -2.89
C ALA A 174 -11.88 4.55 -4.23
N LEU A 175 -11.62 3.89 -5.35
CA LEU A 175 -12.04 4.38 -6.67
C LEU A 175 -13.41 3.84 -7.07
N GLU A 176 -13.80 2.71 -6.49
CA GLU A 176 -15.10 2.09 -6.63
C GLU A 176 -15.69 1.75 -5.26
N LYS A 177 -16.97 1.36 -5.22
CA LYS A 177 -17.63 0.96 -3.98
C LYS A 177 -16.97 -0.30 -3.40
N CYS A 178 -16.68 -0.28 -2.12
CA CYS A 178 -16.01 -1.36 -1.40
C CYS A 178 -16.98 -1.97 -0.39
N THR A 179 -17.14 -3.28 -0.47
CA THR A 179 -18.15 -4.07 0.25
C THR A 179 -17.53 -5.36 0.78
N PRO A 180 -18.19 -6.05 1.72
CA PRO A 180 -17.73 -7.37 2.16
C PRO A 180 -17.54 -8.38 1.02
N LEU A 181 -18.37 -8.30 -0.03
CA LEU A 181 -18.37 -9.28 -1.13
C LEU A 181 -17.29 -9.05 -2.18
N ASN A 182 -16.81 -7.80 -2.33
CA ASN A 182 -15.77 -7.44 -3.30
C ASN A 182 -14.41 -7.12 -2.67
N GLY A 183 -14.17 -7.61 -1.45
CA GLY A 183 -12.87 -7.53 -0.79
C GLY A 183 -12.56 -6.14 -0.22
N ALA A 184 -13.49 -5.59 0.56
CA ALA A 184 -13.21 -4.47 1.46
C ALA A 184 -12.10 -4.81 2.47
N LEU A 185 -11.43 -3.78 2.98
CA LEU A 185 -10.36 -3.95 3.97
C LEU A 185 -10.95 -4.34 5.33
N SER A 186 -10.20 -5.15 6.07
CA SER A 186 -10.46 -5.42 7.48
C SER A 186 -9.21 -5.15 8.30
N PHE A 187 -9.36 -4.49 9.43
CA PHE A 187 -8.28 -4.09 10.32
C PHE A 187 -8.44 -4.73 11.69
N LEU A 188 -7.35 -4.99 12.38
CA LEU A 188 -7.36 -5.26 13.82
C LEU A 188 -7.03 -3.97 14.58
N PRO A 189 -8.04 -3.24 15.12
CA PRO A 189 -7.79 -1.93 15.72
C PRO A 189 -6.83 -2.04 16.91
N GLY A 190 -5.84 -1.15 16.97
CA GLY A 190 -4.85 -1.09 18.05
C GLY A 190 -3.67 -2.06 17.90
N SER A 191 -3.69 -2.94 16.91
CA SER A 191 -2.61 -3.91 16.67
C SER A 191 -1.25 -3.26 16.38
N HIS A 192 -1.23 -2.03 15.86
CA HIS A 192 0.01 -1.27 15.67
C HIS A 192 0.75 -0.95 16.97
N LEU A 193 0.06 -1.02 18.13
CA LEU A 193 0.65 -0.80 19.46
C LEU A 193 1.03 -2.11 20.16
N THR A 194 0.42 -3.22 19.79
CA THR A 194 0.49 -4.49 20.54
C THR A 194 1.17 -5.62 19.78
N THR A 195 1.33 -5.47 18.47
CA THR A 195 1.94 -6.47 17.59
C THR A 195 3.23 -5.89 17.01
N PRO A 196 4.41 -6.29 17.51
CA PRO A 196 5.67 -5.79 16.97
C PRO A 196 5.90 -6.33 15.56
N ILE A 197 6.69 -5.60 14.77
CA ILE A 197 7.16 -6.08 13.47
C ILE A 197 8.27 -7.10 13.73
N THR A 198 8.04 -8.35 13.36
CA THR A 198 8.95 -9.47 13.69
C THR A 198 9.91 -9.83 12.56
N LYS A 199 9.59 -9.45 11.33
CA LYS A 199 10.35 -9.73 10.11
C LYS A 199 10.25 -8.58 9.12
N ARG A 200 11.21 -8.49 8.21
CA ARG A 200 11.15 -7.57 7.06
C ARG A 200 11.47 -8.27 5.76
N PHE A 201 10.85 -7.81 4.68
CA PHE A 201 11.01 -8.33 3.33
C PHE A 201 12.21 -7.67 2.64
N ILE A 202 13.18 -8.48 2.23
CA ILE A 202 14.47 -8.03 1.72
C ILE A 202 14.79 -8.64 0.35
N ARG A 203 15.69 -7.97 -0.39
CA ARG A 203 16.47 -8.61 -1.46
C ARG A 203 17.49 -9.54 -0.83
N LEU A 204 17.56 -10.76 -1.34
CA LEU A 204 18.59 -11.71 -0.93
C LEU A 204 19.89 -11.45 -1.71
N PRO A 205 21.08 -11.58 -1.07
CA PRO A 205 22.37 -11.40 -1.73
C PRO A 205 22.56 -12.29 -2.97
N GLU A 206 21.98 -13.49 -2.96
CA GLU A 206 22.01 -14.50 -4.03
C GLU A 206 20.99 -14.25 -5.15
N GLY A 207 20.17 -13.20 -5.06
CA GLY A 207 19.08 -12.89 -5.97
C GLY A 207 17.71 -13.31 -5.43
N GLY A 208 16.65 -12.67 -5.94
CA GLY A 208 15.29 -12.86 -5.43
C GLY A 208 15.03 -12.15 -4.11
N THR A 209 14.06 -12.65 -3.35
CA THR A 209 13.56 -12.00 -2.13
C THR A 209 13.33 -12.99 -0.99
N GLY A 210 13.33 -12.50 0.24
CA GLY A 210 13.06 -13.32 1.42
C GLY A 210 12.74 -12.48 2.63
N PHE A 211 12.63 -13.12 3.78
CA PHE A 211 12.36 -12.45 5.05
C PHE A 211 13.56 -12.52 5.99
N GLU A 212 13.98 -11.36 6.49
CA GLU A 212 14.95 -11.22 7.57
C GLU A 212 14.21 -11.07 8.90
N LYS A 213 14.52 -11.91 9.88
CA LYS A 213 13.94 -11.81 11.23
C LYS A 213 14.55 -10.61 11.98
N LEU A 214 13.69 -9.83 12.63
CA LEU A 214 14.06 -8.66 13.43
C LEU A 214 14.10 -8.93 14.93
N VAL A 215 13.43 -9.99 15.36
CA VAL A 215 13.28 -10.36 16.78
C VAL A 215 13.64 -11.82 17.01
N SER A 216 13.85 -12.21 18.27
CA SER A 216 14.07 -13.63 18.61
C SER A 216 12.80 -14.46 18.39
N PRO A 217 12.92 -15.79 18.20
CA PRO A 217 11.77 -16.69 18.05
C PRO A 217 10.76 -16.61 19.20
N GLU A 218 11.22 -16.33 20.42
CA GLU A 218 10.35 -16.16 21.59
C GLU A 218 9.45 -14.93 21.44
N VAL A 219 10.03 -13.79 21.05
CA VAL A 219 9.29 -12.54 20.80
C VAL A 219 8.36 -12.69 19.59
N GLU A 220 8.77 -13.43 18.56
CA GLU A 220 7.91 -13.73 17.42
C GLU A 220 6.68 -14.56 17.84
N ALA A 221 6.87 -15.58 18.67
CA ALA A 221 5.76 -16.38 19.20
C ALA A 221 4.79 -15.56 20.07
N GLU A 222 5.32 -14.66 20.89
CA GLU A 222 4.52 -13.72 21.68
C GLU A 222 3.72 -12.75 20.80
N ALA A 223 4.34 -12.22 19.73
CA ALA A 223 3.69 -11.33 18.77
C ALA A 223 2.53 -12.02 18.02
N VAL A 224 2.71 -13.29 17.62
CA VAL A 224 1.63 -14.09 17.01
C VAL A 224 0.49 -14.34 18.00
N ALA A 225 0.80 -14.50 19.28
CA ALA A 225 -0.22 -14.64 20.32
C ALA A 225 -0.97 -13.32 20.57
N SER A 226 -0.28 -12.17 20.54
CA SER A 226 -0.86 -10.84 20.77
C SER A 226 -1.63 -10.30 19.56
N GLY A 227 -1.30 -10.72 18.34
CA GLY A 227 -1.99 -10.36 17.09
C GLY A 227 -3.39 -10.96 16.91
N LYS A 228 -4.01 -11.50 17.98
CA LYS A 228 -5.35 -12.10 17.93
C LYS A 228 -6.39 -11.10 18.40
N GLY A 229 -7.44 -10.92 17.61
CA GLY A 229 -8.59 -10.14 18.05
C GLY A 229 -9.69 -10.04 17.01
N LYS A 230 -10.62 -9.12 17.26
CA LYS A 230 -11.77 -8.89 16.38
C LYS A 230 -11.39 -7.92 15.28
N TYR A 231 -11.34 -8.43 14.05
CA TYR A 231 -11.22 -7.60 12.86
C TYR A 231 -12.49 -6.78 12.62
N VAL A 232 -12.31 -5.52 12.25
CA VAL A 232 -13.37 -4.59 11.84
C VAL A 232 -13.29 -4.40 10.34
N LEU A 233 -14.39 -4.65 9.64
CA LEU A 233 -14.49 -4.49 8.19
C LEU A 233 -14.92 -3.07 7.85
N GLU A 234 -14.16 -2.42 6.97
CA GLU A 234 -14.38 -1.03 6.55
C GLU A 234 -14.91 -0.98 5.12
N ALA A 235 -16.24 -0.84 4.99
CA ALA A 235 -16.87 -0.56 3.71
C ALA A 235 -16.65 0.92 3.34
N CYS A 236 -16.32 1.16 2.07
CA CYS A 236 -15.97 2.50 1.57
C CYS A 236 -16.79 2.84 0.32
N SER A 237 -17.10 4.11 0.14
CA SER A 237 -17.66 4.68 -1.08
C SER A 237 -16.55 5.25 -1.98
N PRO A 238 -16.78 5.37 -3.29
CA PRO A 238 -15.82 6.05 -4.18
C PRO A 238 -15.47 7.45 -3.66
N GLY A 239 -14.17 7.72 -3.56
CA GLY A 239 -13.60 8.97 -3.06
C GLY A 239 -13.22 8.94 -1.57
N ASP A 240 -13.64 7.93 -0.81
CA ASP A 240 -13.20 7.76 0.58
C ASP A 240 -11.70 7.44 0.65
N LEU A 241 -11.03 7.97 1.67
CA LEU A 241 -9.64 7.68 2.00
C LEU A 241 -9.60 6.84 3.28
N VAL A 242 -8.83 5.77 3.28
CA VAL A 242 -8.41 5.03 4.47
C VAL A 242 -6.93 5.30 4.72
N LEU A 243 -6.61 5.88 5.88
CA LEU A 243 -5.25 6.03 6.39
C LEU A 243 -4.87 4.77 7.13
N ILE A 244 -3.67 4.24 6.86
CA ILE A 244 -3.20 2.94 7.34
C ILE A 244 -1.84 3.12 8.01
N HIS A 245 -1.77 2.99 9.33
CA HIS A 245 -0.50 2.97 10.04
C HIS A 245 0.31 1.74 9.63
N GLY A 246 1.60 1.90 9.33
CA GLY A 246 2.41 0.84 8.75
C GLY A 246 2.51 -0.44 9.59
N ALA A 247 2.29 -0.36 10.90
CA ALA A 247 2.27 -1.50 11.82
C ALA A 247 0.88 -2.10 12.09
N VAL A 248 -0.22 -1.51 11.59
CA VAL A 248 -1.56 -2.05 11.84
C VAL A 248 -1.76 -3.34 11.03
N LEU A 249 -2.22 -4.40 11.70
CA LEU A 249 -2.59 -5.64 11.03
C LEU A 249 -3.88 -5.42 10.23
N HIS A 250 -3.83 -5.77 8.95
CA HIS A 250 -4.96 -5.66 8.06
C HIS A 250 -4.93 -6.74 6.97
N LYS A 251 -6.08 -6.96 6.34
CA LYS A 251 -6.30 -7.98 5.31
C LYS A 251 -7.45 -7.61 4.36
N SER A 252 -7.59 -8.36 3.27
CA SER A 252 -8.79 -8.28 2.42
C SER A 252 -9.17 -9.64 1.84
N GLU A 253 -10.44 -10.02 1.99
CA GLU A 253 -10.98 -11.29 1.49
C GLU A 253 -11.05 -11.32 -0.04
N LYS A 254 -11.10 -12.52 -0.63
CA LYS A 254 -11.27 -12.70 -2.09
C LYS A 254 -12.51 -11.97 -2.61
N ASN A 255 -12.39 -11.33 -3.78
CA ASN A 255 -13.57 -10.76 -4.46
C ASN A 255 -14.37 -11.89 -5.09
N THR A 256 -15.53 -12.19 -4.49
CA THR A 256 -16.46 -13.23 -4.97
C THR A 256 -17.66 -12.66 -5.72
N SER A 257 -17.67 -11.34 -5.92
CA SER A 257 -18.76 -10.62 -6.59
C SER A 257 -18.52 -10.47 -8.09
N SER A 258 -19.55 -10.00 -8.79
CA SER A 258 -19.51 -9.66 -10.22
C SER A 258 -18.93 -8.26 -10.53
N HIS A 259 -18.51 -7.51 -9.51
CA HIS A 259 -18.00 -6.15 -9.66
C HIS A 259 -16.52 -6.08 -9.30
N THR A 260 -15.76 -5.23 -9.98
CA THR A 260 -14.40 -4.90 -9.58
C THR A 260 -14.39 -4.12 -8.26
N ARG A 261 -13.20 -3.96 -7.67
CA ARG A 261 -12.96 -3.03 -6.56
C ARG A 261 -11.65 -2.30 -6.81
N PHE A 262 -11.68 -1.30 -7.68
CA PHE A 262 -10.50 -0.47 -7.90
C PHE A 262 -10.21 0.41 -6.68
N ALA A 263 -8.95 0.43 -6.28
CA ALA A 263 -8.42 1.36 -5.30
C ALA A 263 -7.06 1.88 -5.76
N TYR A 264 -6.80 3.15 -5.50
CA TYR A 264 -5.47 3.73 -5.62
C TYR A 264 -4.85 3.79 -4.24
N THR A 265 -3.57 3.42 -4.11
CA THR A 265 -2.85 3.56 -2.86
C THR A 265 -1.46 4.10 -3.08
N PHE A 266 -0.97 4.90 -2.15
CA PHE A 266 0.45 5.19 -2.05
C PHE A 266 0.89 5.09 -0.58
N HIS A 267 2.17 4.85 -0.39
CA HIS A 267 2.80 4.81 0.92
C HIS A 267 3.85 5.90 1.01
N MET A 268 3.93 6.55 2.16
CA MET A 268 5.03 7.44 2.50
C MET A 268 5.78 6.94 3.73
N ILE A 269 7.04 7.34 3.83
CA ILE A 269 7.95 7.04 4.94
C ILE A 269 8.67 8.31 5.38
N GLU A 270 9.22 8.30 6.59
CA GLU A 270 10.14 9.37 7.04
C GLU A 270 11.44 9.30 6.26
N SER A 271 11.99 10.46 5.90
CA SER A 271 13.30 10.52 5.24
C SER A 271 14.46 10.52 6.25
N PRO A 272 15.69 10.16 5.81
CA PRO A 272 16.87 10.32 6.63
C PRO A 272 17.09 11.78 7.08
N PRO A 273 17.64 12.02 8.28
CA PRO A 273 18.27 11.04 9.18
C PRO A 273 17.31 10.46 10.23
N ARG A 274 16.02 10.82 10.23
CA ARG A 274 15.09 10.44 11.30
C ARG A 274 14.68 8.98 11.24
N ALA A 275 14.60 8.42 10.04
CA ALA A 275 14.47 6.98 9.84
C ALA A 275 15.48 6.51 8.79
N SER A 276 16.07 5.34 9.03
CA SER A 276 16.99 4.70 8.10
C SER A 276 16.21 3.89 7.07
N TYR A 277 16.46 4.13 5.78
CA TYR A 277 15.95 3.31 4.69
C TYR A 277 17.05 2.35 4.22
N ASP A 278 16.93 1.07 4.56
CA ASP A 278 17.97 0.08 4.36
C ASP A 278 18.08 -0.35 2.88
N ALA A 279 19.32 -0.51 2.39
CA ALA A 279 19.61 -0.97 1.04
C ALA A 279 19.14 -2.41 0.76
N LYS A 280 18.80 -3.17 1.81
CA LYS A 280 18.19 -4.51 1.69
C LYS A 280 16.71 -4.48 1.32
N ASN A 281 16.00 -3.36 1.49
CA ASN A 281 14.59 -3.28 1.13
C ASN A 281 14.37 -3.70 -0.33
N TRP A 282 13.28 -4.43 -0.58
CA TRP A 282 12.98 -4.92 -1.94
C TRP A 282 12.83 -3.78 -2.94
N LEU A 283 12.22 -2.67 -2.52
CA LEU A 283 12.13 -1.46 -3.32
C LEU A 283 13.37 -0.61 -3.03
N GLN A 284 14.01 -0.12 -4.08
CA GLN A 284 15.10 0.85 -3.96
C GLN A 284 14.83 1.97 -4.96
N PRO A 285 15.03 3.24 -4.59
CA PRO A 285 14.93 4.33 -5.54
C PRO A 285 16.06 4.20 -6.58
N SER A 286 15.78 4.58 -7.83
CA SER A 286 16.85 4.67 -8.82
C SER A 286 17.57 6.01 -8.71
N PRO A 287 18.86 6.12 -9.07
CA PRO A 287 19.57 7.40 -9.05
C PRO A 287 18.87 8.50 -9.86
N SER A 288 18.14 8.13 -10.91
CA SER A 288 17.36 9.04 -11.75
C SER A 288 15.98 9.39 -11.18
N MET A 289 15.48 8.63 -10.22
CA MET A 289 14.16 8.81 -9.60
C MET A 289 14.26 8.53 -8.09
N PRO A 290 14.87 9.45 -7.32
CA PRO A 290 14.78 9.40 -5.86
C PRO A 290 13.33 9.59 -5.41
N PHE A 291 13.02 9.19 -4.18
CA PHE A 291 11.68 9.39 -3.62
C PHE A 291 11.36 10.89 -3.52
N SER A 292 10.23 11.31 -4.09
CA SER A 292 9.76 12.69 -3.98
C SER A 292 9.23 12.99 -2.58
N HIS A 293 9.55 14.18 -2.07
CA HIS A 293 8.96 14.70 -0.85
C HIS A 293 7.46 14.96 -1.04
N VAL A 294 6.65 14.50 -0.08
CA VAL A 294 5.19 14.72 -0.08
C VAL A 294 4.88 16.16 0.34
N LEU A 295 5.64 16.69 1.29
CA LEU A 295 5.53 18.07 1.75
C LEU A 295 6.46 18.99 0.95
N SER A 296 6.02 20.20 0.67
CA SER A 296 6.86 21.25 0.06
C SER A 296 7.97 21.73 1.00
N GLU A 297 7.73 21.64 2.31
CA GLU A 297 8.66 22.02 3.38
C GLU A 297 8.48 21.05 4.54
N PRO A 298 9.57 20.68 5.25
CA PRO A 298 9.49 19.84 6.44
C PRO A 298 8.54 20.40 7.50
N SER A 299 7.80 19.52 8.16
CA SER A 299 6.91 19.87 9.27
C SER A 299 7.73 20.33 10.48
N LEU A 300 7.37 21.52 10.99
CA LEU A 300 7.96 22.09 12.21
C LEU A 300 7.23 21.65 13.49
N LYS A 301 6.09 20.94 13.37
CA LYS A 301 5.39 20.39 14.53
C LYS A 301 6.28 19.31 15.16
N LEU A 302 6.46 19.36 16.49
CA LEU A 302 7.13 18.30 17.23
C LEU A 302 6.38 16.98 16.98
N ILE A 303 7.03 16.01 16.33
CA ILE A 303 6.54 14.62 16.29
C ILE A 303 6.37 14.20 17.74
N ASN A 304 5.18 13.73 18.11
CA ASN A 304 4.99 13.15 19.43
C ASN A 304 5.76 11.82 19.45
N PRO A 305 6.82 11.68 20.27
CA PRO A 305 7.64 10.46 20.27
C PRO A 305 6.88 9.22 20.75
N ALA A 306 5.72 9.40 21.37
CA ALA A 306 4.83 8.30 21.78
C ALA A 306 3.86 7.85 20.67
N LEU A 307 3.88 8.52 19.51
CA LEU A 307 2.96 8.29 18.38
C LEU A 307 3.69 7.92 17.07
N ALA A 308 5.01 7.77 17.12
CA ALA A 308 5.87 7.25 16.05
C ALA A 308 6.28 5.81 16.35
#